data_AF-A0A7C9MMH8-F1
#
_entry.id   AF-A0A7C9MMH8-F1
#
_cell.length_a   1.000
_cell.length_b   1.000
_cell.length_c   1.000
_cell.angle_alpha   90.00
_cell.angle_beta   90.00
_cell.angle_gamma   90.00
#
_symmetry.space_group_name_H-M   'P 1'
#
loop_
_entity.id
_entity.type
_entity.pdbx_description
1 polymer ?
#
loop_
_entity_poly.entity_id
_entity_poly.type
_entity_poly.pdbx_seq_one_letter_code
_entity_poly.pdbx_strand_id
1 'polypeptide(L)'
;MADVLTAGFSLREGLNFARVMLPKMHQTIADIQHRLAQGIQFAEAMRPFVSVDCFYQIKIAEENGELISVLTNLGNFWLLGRLQI
;
A
#
# COMPACT_ATOMS: atom_id res chain seq x y z
N MET A 1 6.26 4.77 -5.40
CA MET A 1 4.83 4.34 -5.37
C MET A 1 3.93 5.54 -5.19
N ALA A 2 4.29 6.43 -4.27
CA ALA A 2 3.88 7.84 -4.23
C ALA A 2 3.56 8.45 -5.60
N ASP A 3 4.59 8.59 -6.44
CA ASP A 3 4.50 9.33 -7.71
C ASP A 3 3.53 8.73 -8.72
N VAL A 4 3.21 7.44 -8.58
CA VAL A 4 2.23 6.77 -9.42
C VAL A 4 0.82 7.15 -8.96
N LEU A 5 0.56 7.20 -7.65
CA LEU A 5 -0.76 7.57 -7.13
C LEU A 5 -1.05 9.08 -7.27
N THR A 6 -0.04 9.95 -7.17
CA THR A 6 -0.19 11.40 -7.45
C THR A 6 -0.41 11.73 -8.92
N ALA A 7 -0.11 10.80 -9.85
CA ALA A 7 -0.34 10.95 -11.28
C ALA A 7 -1.76 10.51 -11.74
N GLY A 8 -2.67 10.22 -10.79
CA GLY A 8 -4.04 9.80 -11.09
C GLY A 8 -4.24 8.29 -11.29
N PHE A 9 -3.22 7.48 -10.97
CA PHE A 9 -3.37 6.02 -10.99
C PHE A 9 -4.19 5.55 -9.78
N SER A 10 -5.08 4.60 -10.03
CA SER A 10 -5.86 3.91 -9.01
C SER A 10 -4.95 3.08 -8.07
N LEU A 11 -5.45 2.81 -6.85
CA LEU A 11 -4.82 1.91 -5.90
C LEU A 11 -4.42 0.55 -6.53
N ARG A 12 -5.27 0.04 -7.44
CA ARG A 12 -5.04 -1.20 -8.17
C ARG A 12 -3.78 -1.13 -9.04
N GLU A 13 -3.59 -0.04 -9.76
CA GLU A 13 -2.43 0.17 -10.62
C GLU A 13 -1.15 0.34 -9.80
N GLY A 14 -1.22 1.06 -8.66
CA GLY A 14 -0.12 1.16 -7.71
C GLY A 14 0.33 -0.20 -7.17
N LEU A 15 -0.62 -1.07 -6.81
CA LEU A 15 -0.33 -2.43 -6.35
C LEU A 15 0.21 -3.33 -7.47
N ASN A 16 -0.29 -3.20 -8.70
CA ASN A 16 0.26 -3.92 -9.85
C ASN A 16 1.72 -3.55 -10.11
N PHE A 17 2.05 -2.25 -10.06
CA PHE A 17 3.42 -1.78 -10.18
C PHE A 17 4.31 -2.33 -9.06
N ALA A 18 3.84 -2.26 -7.81
CA ALA A 18 4.56 -2.80 -6.65
C ALA A 18 4.88 -4.29 -6.80
N ARG A 19 3.90 -5.07 -7.29
CA ARG A 19 4.05 -6.51 -7.51
C ARG A 19 5.13 -6.85 -8.53
N VAL A 20 5.31 -6.00 -9.56
CA VAL A 20 6.38 -6.15 -10.56
C VAL A 20 7.73 -5.71 -10.00
N MET A 21 7.78 -4.62 -9.22
CA MET A 21 9.02 -4.06 -8.68
C MET A 21 9.57 -4.78 -7.44
N LEU A 22 8.70 -5.48 -6.70
CA LEU A 22 9.03 -6.15 -5.44
C LEU A 22 8.68 -7.64 -5.53
N PRO A 23 9.44 -8.45 -6.32
CA PRO A 23 9.12 -9.86 -6.54
C PRO A 23 9.10 -10.69 -5.24
N LYS A 24 9.92 -10.32 -4.24
CA LYS A 24 9.89 -10.94 -2.90
C LYS A 24 8.58 -10.74 -2.15
N MET A 25 7.84 -9.68 -2.47
CA MET A 25 6.53 -9.36 -1.88
C MET A 25 5.37 -9.75 -2.79
N HIS A 26 5.63 -10.45 -3.91
CA HIS A 26 4.62 -10.75 -4.92
C HIS A 26 3.38 -11.41 -4.31
N GLN A 27 3.57 -12.43 -3.47
CA GLN A 27 2.46 -13.15 -2.84
C GLN A 27 1.67 -12.25 -1.88
N THR A 28 2.36 -11.51 -1.01
CA THR A 28 1.72 -10.55 -0.10
C THR A 28 0.89 -9.52 -0.85
N ILE A 29 1.43 -8.95 -1.94
CA ILE A 29 0.71 -7.96 -2.74
C ILE A 29 -0.47 -8.60 -3.47
N ALA A 30 -0.33 -9.82 -3.98
CA ALA A 30 -1.44 -10.56 -4.58
C ALA A 30 -2.57 -10.84 -3.57
N ASP A 31 -2.24 -11.17 -2.32
CA ASP A 31 -3.22 -11.40 -1.26
C ASP A 31 -3.97 -10.11 -0.91
N ILE A 32 -3.27 -8.97 -0.85
CA ILE A 32 -3.89 -7.64 -0.66
C ILE A 32 -4.85 -7.33 -1.82
N GLN A 33 -4.41 -7.54 -3.07
CA GLN A 33 -5.24 -7.32 -4.26
C GLN A 33 -6.50 -8.19 -4.26
N HIS A 34 -6.38 -9.46 -3.85
CA HIS A 34 -7.51 -10.38 -3.74
C HIS A 34 -8.54 -9.88 -2.71
N ARG A 35 -8.08 -9.47 -1.52
CA ARG A 35 -8.95 -8.91 -0.47
C ARG A 35 -9.67 -7.65 -0.94
N LEU A 36 -8.96 -6.74 -1.59
CA LEU A 36 -9.56 -5.52 -2.17
C LEU A 36 -10.63 -5.84 -3.22
N ALA A 37 -10.41 -6.86 -4.06
CA ALA A 37 -11.38 -7.29 -5.06
C ALA A 37 -12.67 -7.86 -4.45
N GLN A 38 -12.63 -8.30 -3.19
CA GLN A 38 -13.80 -8.74 -2.42
C GLN A 38 -14.54 -7.57 -1.75
N GLY A 39 -14.10 -6.32 -1.97
CA GLY A 39 -14.68 -5.13 -1.35
C GLY A 39 -14.18 -4.87 0.08
N ILE A 40 -13.14 -5.58 0.52
CA ILE A 40 -12.48 -5.30 1.80
C ILE A 40 -11.74 -3.96 1.68
N GLN A 41 -11.89 -3.11 2.69
CA GLN A 41 -11.16 -1.85 2.82
C GLN A 41 -9.65 -2.08 2.85
N PHE A 42 -8.88 -1.14 2.31
CA PHE A 42 -7.43 -1.25 2.19
C PHE A 42 -6.75 -1.41 3.56
N ALA A 43 -7.17 -0.64 4.57
CA ALA A 43 -6.62 -0.78 5.92
C ALA A 43 -6.75 -2.20 6.46
N GLU A 44 -7.91 -2.84 6.26
CA GLU A 44 -8.15 -4.21 6.70
C GLU A 44 -7.44 -5.25 5.82
N ALA A 45 -7.25 -4.97 4.53
CA ALA A 45 -6.42 -5.80 3.67
C ALA A 45 -4.95 -5.80 4.11
N MET A 46 -4.46 -4.67 4.64
CA MET A 46 -3.08 -4.47 5.09
C MET A 46 -2.81 -4.99 6.51
N ARG A 47 -3.83 -5.12 7.35
CA ARG A 47 -3.72 -5.46 8.78
C ARG A 47 -2.77 -6.64 9.12
N PRO A 48 -2.71 -7.73 8.34
CA PRO A 48 -1.77 -8.84 8.64
C PRO A 48 -0.29 -8.50 8.39
N PHE A 49 0.00 -7.41 7.67
CA PHE A 49 1.33 -7.11 7.11
C PHE A 49 1.97 -5.85 7.71
N VAL A 50 1.27 -5.16 8.61
CA VAL A 50 1.72 -3.90 9.20
C VAL A 50 1.57 -3.94 10.72
N SER A 51 2.30 -3.07 11.43
CA SER A 51 2.10 -2.89 12.87
C SER A 51 0.73 -2.27 13.17
N VAL A 52 0.28 -2.40 14.41
CA VAL A 52 -1.00 -1.83 14.88
C VAL A 52 -1.06 -0.31 14.65
N ASP A 53 0.03 0.40 14.94
CA ASP A 53 0.09 1.85 14.75
C ASP A 53 -0.03 2.24 13.27
N CYS A 54 0.67 1.51 12.39
CA CYS A 54 0.62 1.72 10.95
C CYS A 54 -0.78 1.40 10.40
N PHE A 55 -1.43 0.35 10.90
CA PHE A 55 -2.82 0.03 10.55
C PHE A 55 -3.77 1.20 10.85
N TYR A 56 -3.71 1.80 12.04
CA TYR A 56 -4.58 2.92 12.39
C TYR A 56 -4.30 4.18 11.55
N GLN A 57 -3.04 4.46 11.22
CA GLN A 57 -2.70 5.56 10.32
C GLN A 57 -3.29 5.36 8.92
N ILE A 58 -3.21 4.14 8.38
CA ILE A 58 -3.81 3.80 7.09
C ILE A 58 -5.34 3.92 7.16
N LYS A 59 -5.95 3.42 8.23
CA LYS A 59 -7.41 3.46 8.44
C LYS A 59 -7.95 4.88 8.48
N ILE A 60 -7.32 5.75 9.26
CA ILE A 60 -7.72 7.17 9.35
C ILE A 60 -7.61 7.84 7.98
N ALA A 61 -6.53 7.59 7.24
CA ALA A 61 -6.36 8.17 5.92
C ALA A 61 -7.37 7.62 4.89
N GLU A 62 -7.71 6.34 4.96
CA GLU A 62 -8.77 5.74 4.13
C GLU A 62 -10.14 6.36 4.41
N GLU A 63 -10.50 6.52 5.68
CA GLU A 63 -11.78 7.12 6.11
C GLU A 63 -11.90 8.59 5.72
N ASN A 64 -10.79 9.33 5.64
CA ASN A 64 -10.76 10.74 5.24
C ASN A 64 -10.51 10.96 3.73
N GLY A 65 -10.38 9.89 2.93
CA GLY A 65 -10.09 10.00 1.49
C GLY A 65 -8.66 10.44 1.16
N GLU A 66 -7.77 10.43 2.15
CA GLU A 66 -6.35 10.83 2.05
C GLU A 66 -5.42 9.63 1.82
N LEU A 67 -5.95 8.45 1.50
CA LEU A 67 -5.16 7.21 1.41
C LEU A 67 -3.93 7.32 0.47
N ILE A 68 -4.04 8.12 -0.59
CA ILE A 68 -2.93 8.38 -1.53
C ILE A 68 -1.73 9.04 -0.84
N SER A 69 -1.94 9.98 0.09
CA SER A 69 -0.86 10.68 0.79
C SER A 69 -0.12 9.73 1.75
N VAL A 70 -0.84 8.82 2.40
CA VAL A 70 -0.24 7.80 3.27
C VAL A 70 0.50 6.72 2.47
N LEU A 71 -0.07 6.26 1.35
CA LEU A 71 0.61 5.33 0.46
C LEU A 71 1.86 5.91 -0.19
N THR A 72 1.87 7.23 -0.41
CA THR A 72 3.04 7.98 -0.85
C THR A 72 4.16 7.90 0.17
N ASN A 73 3.84 8.20 1.42
CA ASN A 73 4.80 8.15 2.53
C ASN A 73 5.27 6.72 2.81
N LEU A 74 4.37 5.73 2.75
CA LEU A 74 4.72 4.32 2.89
C LEU A 74 5.60 3.85 1.74
N GLY A 75 5.26 4.15 0.48
CA GLY A 75 6.10 3.82 -0.66
C GLY A 75 7.54 4.34 -0.50
N ASN A 76 7.69 5.55 0.03
CA ASN A 76 8.98 6.12 0.37
C ASN A 76 9.64 5.38 1.55
N PHE A 77 8.90 4.97 2.57
CA PHE A 77 9.39 4.15 3.68
C PHE A 77 9.93 2.78 3.21
N TRP A 78 9.20 2.06 2.36
CA TRP A 78 9.62 0.77 1.79
C TRP A 78 10.82 0.93 0.82
N LEU A 79 10.92 2.07 0.12
CA LEU A 79 12.08 2.43 -0.72
C LEU A 79 13.30 2.82 0.11
N LEU A 80 13.12 3.58 1.20
CA LEU A 80 14.18 3.99 2.12
C LEU A 80 14.77 2.82 2.91
N GLY A 81 13.98 1.75 3.13
CA GLY A 81 14.49 0.48 3.64
C GLY A 81 15.56 -0.20 2.77
N ARG A 82 15.76 0.25 1.51
CA ARG A 82 16.89 -0.19 0.65
C ARG A 82 18.18 0.62 0.85
N LEU A 83 18.17 1.70 1.63
CA LEU A 83 19.33 2.56 1.86
C LEU A 83 20.04 2.32 3.20
N GLN A 84 19.57 1.38 4.01
CA GLN A 84 20.36 0.85 5.11
C GLN A 84 21.12 -0.38 4.61
N ILE A 85 22.26 -0.08 3.98
CA ILE A 85 23.44 -0.95 3.94
C ILE A 85 23.97 -1.06 5.37
#